data_AF-A0A1Y1Q1B5-F1
#
_entry.id   AF-A0A1Y1Q1B5-F1
#
_cell.length_a   1.000
_cell.length_b   1.000
_cell.length_c   1.000
_cell.angle_alpha   90.00
_cell.angle_beta   90.00
_cell.angle_gamma   90.00
#
_symmetry.space_group_name_H-M   'P 1'
#
loop_
_entity.id
_entity.type
_entity.pdbx_description
1 polymer ?
#
loop_
_entity_poly.entity_id
_entity_poly.type
_entity_poly.pdbx_seq_one_letter_code
_entity_poly.pdbx_strand_id
1 'polypeptide(L)'
;MKRISSCLLGSLLLCGWLTVPVSARELPEFTKLVEQYGPAVVNISTTAKKLSPPPATEDDPSAEKPPYHGIPGIPEDSPFNEFFRRFFDDENGGIMPEHPATSLGSGFIISTDGYVITNNHVIEDAKEVIVRLTDRRSFNAKIIGSDKRSDIALLKVEATGLPAVKFGTAVDLKVGEWVLAIGSPFGFENSATAGIVSAKGRNLPSDNYVPFIQTDVAINPGNSGGPLFNLDGEVFSNL
;
A
#
# COMPACT_ATOMS: atom_id res chain seq x y z
N MET A 1 17.76 -70.96 -59.63
CA MET A 1 18.59 -70.65 -58.43
C MET A 1 19.47 -69.44 -58.74
N LYS A 2 19.37 -68.37 -57.92
CA LYS A 2 20.18 -67.11 -57.90
C LYS A 2 20.02 -66.18 -59.11
N ARG A 3 20.01 -64.84 -59.03
CA ARG A 3 19.85 -63.77 -58.01
C ARG A 3 19.78 -62.45 -58.84
N ILE A 4 19.47 -61.32 -58.18
CA ILE A 4 19.43 -59.92 -58.69
C ILE A 4 18.02 -59.60 -59.24
N SER A 5 17.27 -58.61 -58.77
CA SER A 5 17.60 -57.26 -58.30
C SER A 5 16.43 -56.73 -57.47
N SER A 6 16.68 -56.13 -56.29
CA SER A 6 15.88 -54.99 -55.80
C SER A 6 16.51 -54.46 -54.51
N CYS A 7 17.43 -53.51 -54.66
CA CYS A 7 17.84 -52.61 -53.59
C CYS A 7 17.45 -51.21 -54.03
N LEU A 8 16.27 -50.74 -53.63
CA LEU A 8 15.94 -49.32 -53.64
C LEU A 8 14.74 -49.07 -52.71
N LEU A 9 14.88 -47.99 -51.93
CA LEU A 9 13.89 -47.32 -51.09
C LEU A 9 13.52 -48.02 -49.77
N GLY A 10 14.44 -47.91 -48.81
CA GLY A 10 14.14 -48.12 -47.39
C GLY A 10 14.85 -47.08 -46.54
N SER A 11 14.46 -45.80 -46.65
CA SER A 11 14.74 -44.80 -45.61
C SER A 11 13.92 -43.53 -45.87
N LEU A 12 12.60 -43.60 -45.64
CA LEU A 12 11.83 -42.37 -45.42
C LEU A 12 12.24 -41.85 -44.04
N LEU A 13 13.08 -40.81 -44.04
CA LEU A 13 13.45 -40.05 -42.85
C LEU A 13 12.18 -39.49 -42.20
N LEU A 14 11.73 -40.15 -41.14
CA LEU A 14 10.72 -39.63 -40.23
C LEU A 14 11.38 -38.57 -39.34
N CYS A 15 11.77 -37.44 -39.93
CA CYS A 15 12.15 -36.24 -39.18
C CYS A 15 10.86 -35.57 -38.69
N GLY A 16 10.20 -36.19 -37.71
CA GLY A 16 9.13 -35.54 -36.96
C GLY A 16 9.72 -34.34 -36.24
N TRP A 17 9.33 -33.14 -36.65
CA TRP A 17 9.63 -31.92 -35.90
C TRP A 17 8.95 -32.03 -34.53
N LEU A 18 9.73 -32.36 -33.51
CA LEU A 18 9.34 -32.16 -32.11
C LEU A 18 9.35 -30.65 -31.87
N THR A 19 8.22 -30.00 -32.10
CA THR A 19 8.01 -28.63 -31.62
C THR A 19 7.87 -28.69 -30.11
N VAL A 20 8.96 -28.42 -29.39
CA VAL A 20 8.89 -28.18 -27.95
C VAL A 20 8.21 -26.82 -27.76
N PRO A 21 7.05 -26.73 -27.09
CA PRO A 21 6.45 -25.44 -26.81
C PRO A 21 7.43 -24.67 -25.91
N VAL A 22 7.93 -23.54 -26.42
CA VAL A 22 8.66 -22.58 -25.62
C VAL A 22 7.62 -21.83 -24.79
N SER A 23 7.48 -22.18 -23.50
CA SER A 23 6.78 -21.31 -22.56
C SER A 23 7.62 -20.07 -22.34
N ALA A 24 7.21 -18.95 -22.94
CA ALA A 24 7.68 -17.64 -22.52
C ALA A 24 7.28 -17.43 -21.05
N ARG A 25 8.19 -16.86 -20.24
CA ARG A 25 7.81 -16.38 -18.90
C ARG A 25 6.86 -15.20 -19.10
N GLU A 26 5.59 -15.39 -18.76
CA GLU A 26 4.61 -14.30 -18.70
C GLU A 26 4.99 -13.34 -17.58
N LEU A 27 4.70 -12.05 -17.78
CA LEU A 27 4.86 -11.03 -16.74
C LEU A 27 3.84 -11.28 -15.61
N PRO A 28 4.12 -10.83 -14.38
CA PRO A 28 3.17 -10.97 -13.29
C PRO A 28 1.83 -10.32 -13.62
N GLU A 29 0.76 -11.00 -13.22
CA GLU A 29 -0.62 -10.57 -13.43
C GLU A 29 -1.16 -10.03 -12.10
N PHE A 30 -1.26 -8.70 -11.98
CA PHE A 30 -1.64 -8.02 -10.73
C PHE A 30 -3.14 -7.74 -10.61
N THR A 31 -3.91 -7.81 -11.70
CA THR A 31 -5.34 -7.43 -11.68
C THR A 31 -6.14 -8.37 -10.79
N LYS A 32 -5.86 -9.68 -10.82
CA LYS A 32 -6.50 -10.65 -9.90
C LYS A 32 -6.24 -10.34 -8.43
N LEU A 33 -5.03 -9.87 -8.08
CA LEU A 33 -4.73 -9.47 -6.70
C LEU A 33 -5.58 -8.27 -6.29
N VAL A 34 -5.71 -7.27 -7.17
CA VAL A 34 -6.55 -6.09 -6.92
C VAL A 34 -8.03 -6.48 -6.80
N GLU A 35 -8.54 -7.31 -7.70
CA GLU A 35 -9.93 -7.79 -7.67
C GLU A 35 -10.22 -8.58 -6.38
N GLN A 36 -9.30 -9.43 -5.96
CA GLN A 36 -9.48 -10.30 -4.80
C GLN A 36 -9.31 -9.56 -3.47
N TYR A 37 -8.29 -8.69 -3.36
CA TYR A 37 -7.90 -8.08 -2.08
C TYR A 37 -8.24 -6.60 -1.95
N GLY A 38 -8.53 -5.90 -3.04
CA GLY A 38 -9.02 -4.52 -3.04
C GLY A 38 -10.17 -4.25 -2.06
N PRO A 39 -11.18 -5.15 -1.94
CA PRO A 39 -12.25 -5.00 -0.95
C PRO A 39 -11.80 -4.98 0.52
N ALA A 40 -10.63 -5.55 0.84
CA ALA A 40 -10.07 -5.52 2.20
C ALA A 40 -9.25 -4.25 2.48
N VAL A 41 -8.94 -3.44 1.45
CA VAL A 41 -8.18 -2.20 1.58
C VAL A 41 -9.14 -1.03 1.78
N VAL A 42 -8.89 -0.26 2.82
CA VAL A 42 -9.78 0.79 3.31
C VAL A 42 -9.10 2.15 3.24
N ASN A 43 -9.92 3.17 3.09
CA ASN A 43 -9.49 4.55 3.28
C ASN A 43 -9.56 4.91 4.77
N ILE A 44 -8.55 5.64 5.24
CA ILE A 44 -8.48 6.19 6.57
C ILE A 44 -8.53 7.71 6.44
N SER A 45 -9.51 8.32 7.09
CA SER A 45 -9.57 9.77 7.24
C SER A 45 -9.65 10.16 8.70
N THR A 46 -9.01 11.26 9.05
CA THR A 46 -9.01 11.76 10.42
C THR A 46 -9.57 13.17 10.48
N THR A 47 -10.08 13.56 11.64
CA THR A 47 -10.33 14.98 11.93
C THR A 47 -9.36 15.45 13.00
N ALA A 48 -8.62 16.53 12.69
CA ALA A 48 -7.72 17.14 13.67
C ALA A 48 -8.51 17.77 14.83
N LYS A 49 -7.92 17.74 16.03
CA LYS A 49 -8.40 18.56 17.14
C LYS A 49 -8.27 20.03 16.73
N LYS A 50 -9.36 20.80 16.78
CA LYS A 50 -9.35 22.25 16.57
C LYS A 50 -8.31 22.86 17.52
N LEU A 51 -7.10 23.15 17.06
CA LEU A 51 -6.28 24.18 17.70
C LEU A 51 -7.04 25.46 17.39
N SER A 52 -7.67 26.06 18.41
CA SER A 52 -8.20 27.41 18.26
C SER A 52 -7.08 28.27 17.69
N PRO A 53 -7.25 28.91 16.53
CA PRO A 53 -6.32 29.95 16.11
C PRO A 53 -6.22 30.96 17.27
N PRO A 54 -5.03 31.51 17.58
CA PRO A 54 -4.97 32.69 18.43
C PRO A 54 -5.95 33.74 17.89
N PRO A 55 -6.66 34.49 18.75
CA PRO A 55 -7.65 35.45 18.29
C PRO A 55 -7.01 36.37 17.25
N ALA A 56 -7.61 36.41 16.06
CA ALA A 56 -7.15 37.27 14.98
C ALA A 56 -7.19 38.71 15.49
N THR A 57 -6.02 39.28 15.76
CA THR A 57 -5.88 40.73 15.84
C THR A 57 -6.06 41.27 14.43
N GLU A 58 -6.92 42.27 14.26
CA GLU A 58 -7.38 42.84 12.98
C GLU A 58 -6.27 43.43 12.07
N ASP A 59 -4.99 43.26 12.42
CA ASP A 59 -3.84 43.93 11.78
C ASP A 59 -2.81 43.00 11.11
N ASP A 60 -3.08 41.70 10.93
CA ASP A 60 -2.13 40.78 10.26
C ASP A 60 -2.69 40.19 8.95
N PRO A 61 -2.21 40.62 7.76
CA PRO A 61 -2.63 40.06 6.48
C PRO A 61 -2.03 38.67 6.19
N SER A 62 -1.26 38.09 7.13
CA SER A 62 -0.69 36.74 7.04
C SER A 62 -1.34 35.77 8.03
N ALA A 63 -2.65 35.57 7.91
CA ALA A 63 -3.31 34.43 8.55
C ALA A 63 -2.77 33.13 7.92
N GLU A 64 -1.64 32.65 8.44
CA GLU A 64 -0.93 31.46 8.01
C GLU A 64 -1.84 30.24 8.12
N LYS A 65 -1.92 29.47 7.03
CA LYS A 65 -2.53 28.14 7.01
C LYS A 65 -1.98 27.32 8.19
N PRO A 66 -2.78 26.48 8.87
CA PRO A 66 -2.25 25.61 9.91
C PRO A 66 -1.09 24.78 9.32
N PRO A 67 0.09 24.78 9.94
CA PRO A 67 1.28 24.18 9.34
C PRO A 67 1.09 22.68 9.21
N TYR A 68 1.32 22.16 8.01
CA TYR A 68 1.57 20.74 7.79
C TYR A 68 2.77 20.36 8.66
N HIS A 69 2.53 19.53 9.68
CA HIS A 69 3.62 18.93 10.44
C HIS A 69 4.16 17.80 9.57
N GLY A 70 5.39 17.96 9.08
CA GLY A 70 6.03 17.01 8.17
C GLY A 70 5.98 15.58 8.68
N ILE A 71 6.22 14.62 7.79
CA ILE A 71 6.14 13.20 8.15
C ILE A 71 7.19 12.88 9.23
N PRO A 72 6.77 12.36 10.41
CA PRO A 72 7.70 12.04 11.48
C PRO A 72 8.80 11.08 11.01
N GLY A 73 10.07 11.42 11.26
CA GLY A 73 11.22 10.63 10.82
C GLY A 73 11.71 10.91 9.39
N ILE A 74 11.07 11.84 8.68
CA ILE A 74 11.50 12.31 7.37
C ILE A 74 11.95 13.77 7.49
N PRO A 75 13.16 14.13 6.98
CA PRO A 75 13.61 15.51 6.99
C PRO A 75 12.60 16.45 6.31
N GLU A 76 12.40 17.64 6.87
CA GLU A 76 11.42 18.62 6.36
C GLU A 76 11.70 19.02 4.90
N ASP A 77 12.97 18.99 4.49
CA ASP A 77 13.50 19.27 3.17
C ASP A 77 13.57 18.03 2.24
N SER A 78 13.10 16.87 2.69
CA SER A 78 13.08 15.64 1.89
C SER A 78 12.14 15.79 0.68
N PRO A 79 12.52 15.27 -0.50
CA PRO A 79 11.63 15.18 -1.67
C PRO A 79 10.30 14.47 -1.36
N PHE A 80 10.30 13.55 -0.40
CA PHE A 80 9.10 12.86 0.05
C PHE A 80 8.19 13.80 0.84
N ASN A 81 8.73 14.55 1.81
CA ASN A 81 7.94 15.52 2.57
C ASN A 81 7.33 16.60 1.67
N GLU A 82 8.10 17.08 0.68
CA GLU A 82 7.62 18.06 -0.29
C GLU A 82 6.48 17.52 -1.17
N PHE A 83 6.57 16.26 -1.60
CA PHE A 83 5.52 15.59 -2.36
C PHE A 83 4.20 15.53 -1.58
N PHE A 84 4.24 15.12 -0.30
CA PHE A 84 3.05 15.05 0.54
C PHE A 84 2.48 16.43 0.81
N ARG A 85 3.32 17.43 1.12
CA ARG A 85 2.87 18.82 1.29
C ARG A 85 2.09 19.31 0.08
N ARG A 86 2.63 19.14 -1.14
CA ARG A 86 1.94 19.55 -2.38
C ARG A 86 0.64 18.78 -2.61
N PHE A 87 0.62 17.47 -2.34
CA PHE A 87 -0.59 16.67 -2.48
C PHE A 87 -1.74 17.17 -1.59
N PHE A 88 -1.44 17.57 -0.34
CA PHE A 88 -2.42 18.11 0.60
C PHE A 88 -2.74 19.60 0.38
N ASP A 89 -1.80 20.38 -0.16
CA ASP A 89 -1.99 21.82 -0.43
C ASP A 89 -2.73 22.12 -1.74
N ASP A 90 -2.51 21.33 -2.81
CA ASP A 90 -3.07 21.60 -4.15
C ASP A 90 -4.55 21.21 -4.31
N GLU A 91 -5.11 20.32 -3.46
CA GLU A 91 -6.56 20.02 -3.51
C GLU A 91 -7.46 21.17 -3.00
N ASN A 92 -6.89 22.24 -2.42
CA ASN A 92 -7.63 23.39 -1.87
C ASN A 92 -7.46 24.70 -2.67
N GLY A 93 -7.25 24.61 -3.99
CA GLY A 93 -7.14 25.75 -4.92
C GLY A 93 -8.42 26.58 -5.15
N GLY A 94 -9.23 26.86 -4.12
CA GLY A 94 -10.39 27.73 -4.25
C GLY A 94 -11.14 27.94 -2.92
N ILE A 95 -11.23 29.21 -2.51
CA ILE A 95 -12.05 29.79 -1.42
C ILE A 95 -13.15 28.83 -0.92
N MET A 96 -12.91 28.11 0.19
CA MET A 96 -13.93 27.41 0.98
C MET A 96 -13.52 27.36 2.47
N PRO A 97 -14.50 27.26 3.40
CA PRO A 97 -14.34 27.61 4.81
C PRO A 97 -13.47 26.61 5.58
N GLU A 98 -12.96 27.03 6.74
CA GLU A 98 -12.21 26.24 7.74
C GLU A 98 -12.78 24.82 7.95
N HIS A 99 -12.42 23.88 7.08
CA HIS A 99 -12.60 22.47 7.35
C HIS A 99 -11.38 22.01 8.16
N PRO A 100 -11.57 21.29 9.28
CA PRO A 100 -10.45 20.77 10.06
C PRO A 100 -9.56 19.94 9.14
N ALA A 101 -8.25 20.15 9.22
CA ALA A 101 -7.27 19.40 8.43
C ALA A 101 -7.57 17.89 8.54
N THR A 102 -7.88 17.27 7.41
CA THR A 102 -8.12 15.83 7.31
C THR A 102 -6.84 15.15 6.89
N SER A 103 -6.26 14.30 7.75
CA SER A 103 -5.24 13.36 7.29
C SER A 103 -5.92 12.31 6.41
N LEU A 104 -5.26 11.93 5.31
CA LEU A 104 -5.73 10.93 4.35
C LEU A 104 -4.67 9.83 4.24
N GLY A 105 -5.11 8.59 4.41
CA GLY A 105 -4.25 7.42 4.27
C GLY A 105 -5.03 6.18 3.88
N SER A 106 -4.32 5.06 3.82
CA SER A 106 -4.89 3.74 3.60
C SER A 106 -4.70 2.84 4.81
N GLY A 107 -5.50 1.79 4.86
CA GLY A 107 -5.36 0.69 5.80
C GLY A 107 -5.87 -0.60 5.18
N PHE A 108 -5.82 -1.69 5.93
CA PHE A 108 -6.41 -2.95 5.49
C PHE A 108 -6.96 -3.77 6.64
N ILE A 109 -8.03 -4.50 6.33
CA ILE A 109 -8.76 -5.34 7.28
C ILE A 109 -7.99 -6.65 7.45
N ILE A 110 -7.68 -6.98 8.71
CA ILE A 110 -6.93 -8.18 9.08
C ILE A 110 -7.80 -9.26 9.72
N SER A 111 -9.06 -8.93 10.04
CA SER A 111 -10.00 -9.88 10.64
C SER A 111 -11.43 -9.56 10.22
N THR A 112 -12.23 -10.62 10.06
CA THR A 112 -13.63 -10.54 9.62
C THR A 112 -14.54 -9.80 10.60
N ASP A 113 -14.09 -9.60 11.85
CA ASP A 113 -14.77 -8.86 12.92
C ASP A 113 -14.31 -7.40 13.07
N GLY A 114 -13.52 -6.87 12.12
CA GLY A 114 -13.30 -5.42 11.99
C GLY A 114 -11.98 -4.87 12.54
N TYR A 115 -10.94 -5.69 12.70
CA TYR A 115 -9.59 -5.17 12.96
C TYR A 115 -8.94 -4.66 11.69
N VAL A 116 -8.32 -3.48 11.76
CA VAL A 116 -7.69 -2.78 10.63
C VAL A 116 -6.29 -2.32 11.01
N ILE A 117 -5.31 -2.51 10.14
CA ILE A 117 -3.95 -1.95 10.25
C ILE A 117 -3.82 -0.72 9.35
N THR A 118 -3.08 0.28 9.83
CA THR A 118 -2.62 1.46 9.07
C THR A 118 -1.31 1.97 9.68
N ASN A 119 -0.77 3.08 9.20
CA ASN A 119 0.38 3.72 9.84
C ASN A 119 0.00 4.46 11.12
N ASN A 120 0.95 4.60 12.04
CA ASN A 120 0.77 5.49 13.20
C ASN A 120 0.65 6.96 12.77
N HIS A 121 1.50 7.43 11.85
CA HIS A 121 1.49 8.84 11.43
C HIS A 121 0.17 9.25 10.74
N VAL A 122 -0.56 8.30 10.13
CA VAL A 122 -1.87 8.56 9.50
C VAL A 122 -2.91 8.96 10.56
N ILE A 123 -2.83 8.38 11.75
CA ILE A 123 -3.80 8.57 12.85
C ILE A 123 -3.27 9.40 14.01
N GLU A 124 -2.05 9.93 13.91
CA GLU A 124 -1.42 10.72 14.97
C GLU A 124 -2.22 11.99 15.24
N ASP A 125 -2.45 12.28 16.52
CA ASP A 125 -3.24 13.42 17.02
C ASP A 125 -4.69 13.53 16.48
N ALA A 126 -5.19 12.45 15.86
CA ALA A 126 -6.56 12.37 15.38
C ALA A 126 -7.55 12.40 16.55
N LYS A 127 -8.54 13.29 16.47
CA LYS A 127 -9.68 13.30 17.39
C LYS A 127 -10.66 12.18 17.07
N GLU A 128 -10.89 11.97 15.77
CA GLU A 128 -11.77 10.95 15.23
C GLU A 128 -11.07 10.30 14.03
N VAL A 129 -11.22 8.99 13.90
CA VAL A 129 -10.72 8.21 12.78
C VAL A 129 -11.92 7.55 12.11
N ILE A 130 -12.09 7.80 10.82
CA ILE A 130 -13.13 7.21 9.98
C ILE A 130 -12.46 6.21 9.04
N VAL A 131 -12.98 4.99 9.05
CA VAL A 131 -12.59 3.93 8.12
C VAL A 131 -13.68 3.79 7.08
N ARG A 132 -13.33 3.93 5.80
CA ARG A 132 -14.26 3.79 4.67
C ARG A 132 -13.86 2.64 3.77
N LEU A 133 -14.83 1.75 3.51
CA LEU A 133 -14.68 0.57 2.66
C LEU A 133 -15.03 0.93 1.22
N THR A 134 -14.55 0.12 0.27
CA THR A 134 -14.84 0.25 -1.16
C THR A 134 -16.33 0.10 -1.50
N ASP A 135 -17.10 -0.59 -0.64
CA ASP A 135 -18.57 -0.69 -0.72
C ASP A 135 -19.31 0.55 -0.19
N ARG A 136 -18.57 1.63 0.10
CA ARG A 136 -19.04 2.92 0.61
C ARG A 136 -19.51 2.92 2.07
N ARG A 137 -19.48 1.79 2.78
CA ARG A 137 -19.73 1.80 4.22
C ARG A 137 -18.61 2.57 4.93
N SER A 138 -18.99 3.35 5.92
CA SER A 138 -18.08 4.16 6.72
C SER A 138 -18.32 3.89 8.20
N PHE A 139 -17.24 3.78 8.97
CA PHE A 139 -17.28 3.43 10.37
C PHE A 139 -16.37 4.34 11.19
N ASN A 140 -16.85 4.77 12.35
CA ASN A 140 -15.97 5.34 13.36
C ASN A 140 -15.09 4.22 13.91
N ALA A 141 -13.78 4.44 13.87
CA ALA A 141 -12.81 3.47 14.34
C ALA A 141 -12.32 3.84 15.75
N LYS A 142 -12.18 2.81 16.59
CA LYS A 142 -11.48 2.91 17.86
C LYS A 142 -10.01 2.59 17.64
N ILE A 143 -9.12 3.44 18.13
CA ILE A 143 -7.68 3.13 18.20
C ILE A 143 -7.49 2.10 19.32
N ILE A 144 -7.04 0.90 18.96
CA ILE A 144 -6.74 -0.18 19.91
C ILE A 144 -5.33 -0.02 20.47
N GLY A 145 -4.39 0.40 19.61
CA GLY A 145 -3.03 0.76 19.99
C GLY A 145 -2.23 1.24 18.78
N SER A 146 -1.11 1.91 19.04
CA SER A 146 -0.13 2.25 18.02
C SER A 146 1.29 2.12 18.55
N ASP A 147 2.23 1.89 17.65
CA ASP A 147 3.66 1.88 17.93
C ASP A 147 4.35 2.89 17.00
N LYS A 148 4.77 4.02 17.59
CA LYS A 148 5.46 5.09 16.86
C LYS A 148 6.78 4.64 16.25
N ARG A 149 7.44 3.61 16.82
CA ARG A 149 8.77 3.18 16.36
C ARG A 149 8.70 2.35 15.08
N SER A 150 7.69 1.51 14.94
CA SER A 150 7.43 0.75 13.71
C SER A 150 6.48 1.47 12.75
N ASP A 151 5.91 2.61 13.16
CA ASP A 151 4.91 3.37 12.44
C ASP A 151 3.66 2.54 12.08
N ILE A 152 3.17 1.76 13.05
CA ILE A 152 1.99 0.88 12.90
C ILE A 152 0.90 1.30 13.88
N ALA A 153 -0.35 1.28 13.44
CA ALA A 153 -1.53 1.43 14.29
C ALA A 153 -2.54 0.30 14.04
N LEU A 154 -3.17 -0.17 15.12
CA LEU A 154 -4.27 -1.11 15.10
C LEU A 154 -5.57 -0.39 15.46
N LEU A 155 -6.54 -0.48 14.56
CA LEU A 155 -7.87 0.10 14.70
C LEU A 155 -8.93 -1.01 14.79
N LYS A 156 -10.08 -0.67 15.36
CA LYS A 156 -11.27 -1.53 15.41
C LYS A 156 -12.50 -0.77 14.91
N VAL A 157 -13.21 -1.35 13.96
CA VAL A 157 -14.53 -0.90 13.50
C VAL A 157 -15.62 -1.86 13.95
N GLU A 158 -16.82 -1.36 14.18
CA GLU A 158 -17.97 -2.20 14.57
C GLU A 158 -18.69 -2.75 13.34
N ALA A 159 -18.13 -3.80 12.75
CA ALA A 159 -18.69 -4.54 11.62
C ALA A 159 -18.27 -6.01 11.64
N THR A 160 -19.04 -6.87 10.98
CA THR A 160 -18.74 -8.30 10.84
C THR A 160 -18.87 -8.75 9.39
N GLY A 161 -18.29 -9.91 9.06
CA GLY A 161 -18.29 -10.45 7.70
C GLY A 161 -17.44 -9.61 6.74
N LEU A 162 -16.43 -8.90 7.25
CA LEU A 162 -15.55 -8.09 6.43
C LEU A 162 -14.56 -8.95 5.64
N PRO A 163 -14.18 -8.56 4.41
CA PRO A 163 -13.06 -9.19 3.70
C PRO A 163 -11.77 -8.91 4.47
N ALA A 164 -10.96 -9.94 4.68
CA ALA A 164 -9.71 -9.84 5.44
C ALA A 164 -8.54 -10.39 4.63
N VAL A 165 -7.38 -9.75 4.77
CA VAL A 165 -6.13 -10.23 4.16
C VAL A 165 -5.57 -11.43 4.93
N LYS A 166 -4.63 -12.13 4.32
CA LYS A 166 -3.80 -13.14 4.99
C LYS A 166 -2.39 -12.62 5.13
N PHE A 167 -1.76 -12.90 6.27
CA PHE A 167 -0.35 -12.62 6.44
C PHE A 167 0.50 -13.77 5.93
N GLY A 168 1.55 -13.42 5.18
CA GLY A 168 2.65 -14.32 4.84
C GLY A 168 3.78 -14.16 5.86
N THR A 169 4.89 -14.85 5.64
CA THR A 169 6.09 -14.65 6.47
C THR A 169 7.14 -13.83 5.72
N ALA A 170 7.69 -12.81 6.37
CA ALA A 170 8.78 -12.01 5.81
C ALA A 170 10.10 -12.81 5.64
N VAL A 171 10.19 -13.98 6.27
CA VAL A 171 11.33 -14.91 6.12
C VAL A 171 11.39 -15.46 4.70
N ASP A 172 10.23 -15.78 4.13
CA ASP A 172 10.11 -16.41 2.82
C ASP A 172 10.34 -15.42 1.67
N LEU A 173 10.14 -14.12 1.93
CA LEU A 173 10.29 -13.05 0.93
C LEU A 173 11.75 -12.91 0.47
N LYS A 174 11.99 -12.78 -0.83
CA LYS A 174 13.36 -12.63 -1.40
C LYS A 174 13.54 -11.29 -2.09
N VAL A 175 14.78 -10.78 -2.04
CA VAL A 175 15.18 -9.62 -2.85
C VAL A 175 15.00 -9.96 -4.33
N GLY A 176 14.34 -9.07 -5.07
CA GLY A 176 13.96 -9.26 -6.47
C GLY A 176 12.56 -9.86 -6.69
N GLU A 177 11.86 -10.29 -5.63
CA GLU A 177 10.47 -10.73 -5.77
C GLU A 177 9.53 -9.55 -6.04
N TRP A 178 8.55 -9.79 -6.91
CA TRP A 178 7.50 -8.83 -7.22
C TRP A 178 6.60 -8.61 -6.02
N VAL A 179 6.24 -7.35 -5.83
CA VAL A 179 5.34 -6.93 -4.76
C VAL A 179 4.35 -5.91 -5.30
N LEU A 180 3.16 -5.89 -4.71
CA LEU A 180 2.08 -4.99 -5.08
C LEU A 180 1.57 -4.27 -3.85
N ALA A 181 1.62 -2.95 -3.86
CA ALA A 181 0.88 -2.16 -2.89
C ALA A 181 -0.49 -1.80 -3.44
N ILE A 182 -1.50 -1.93 -2.59
CA ILE A 182 -2.85 -1.48 -2.88
C ILE A 182 -3.20 -0.37 -1.89
N GLY A 183 -3.71 0.75 -2.42
CA GLY A 183 -4.20 1.87 -1.64
C GLY A 183 -5.70 2.09 -1.82
N SER A 184 -6.25 3.02 -1.04
CA SER A 184 -7.62 3.52 -1.17
C SER A 184 -7.63 5.03 -0.92
N PRO A 185 -7.05 5.83 -1.84
CA PRO A 185 -6.91 7.28 -1.65
C PRO A 185 -8.25 7.97 -1.45
N PHE A 186 -9.27 7.58 -2.22
CA PHE A 186 -10.57 8.27 -2.23
C PHE A 186 -11.70 7.44 -1.59
N GLY A 187 -11.40 6.25 -1.05
CA GLY A 187 -12.36 5.39 -0.35
C GLY A 187 -13.42 4.71 -1.22
N PHE A 188 -13.31 4.80 -2.54
CA PHE A 188 -14.27 4.17 -3.48
C PHE A 188 -13.59 3.34 -4.57
N GLU A 189 -12.33 3.65 -4.87
CA GLU A 189 -11.54 2.95 -5.86
C GLU A 189 -10.16 2.66 -5.27
N ASN A 190 -9.63 1.48 -5.62
CA ASN A 190 -8.29 1.11 -5.23
C ASN A 190 -7.26 1.76 -6.17
N SER A 191 -6.15 2.20 -5.61
CA SER A 191 -4.92 2.45 -6.36
C SER A 191 -4.01 1.23 -6.23
N ALA A 192 -3.16 1.00 -7.23
CA ALA A 192 -2.21 -0.11 -7.20
C ALA A 192 -0.86 0.32 -7.76
N THR A 193 0.21 0.02 -7.05
CA THR A 193 1.59 0.29 -7.48
C THR A 193 2.45 -0.96 -7.28
N ALA A 194 3.08 -1.43 -8.35
CA ALA A 194 3.94 -2.61 -8.32
C ALA A 194 5.42 -2.21 -8.26
N GLY A 195 6.22 -3.11 -7.72
CA GLY A 195 7.67 -2.99 -7.65
C GLY A 195 8.28 -4.32 -7.23
N ILE A 196 9.49 -4.28 -6.71
CA ILE A 196 10.21 -5.44 -6.18
C ILE A 196 10.72 -5.19 -4.78
N VAL A 197 10.99 -6.27 -4.06
CA VAL A 197 11.79 -6.23 -2.85
C VAL A 197 13.21 -5.82 -3.23
N SER A 198 13.58 -4.60 -2.88
CA SER A 198 14.90 -4.04 -3.15
C SER A 198 15.95 -4.49 -2.12
N ALA A 199 15.56 -4.63 -0.85
CA ALA A 199 16.44 -5.12 0.21
C ALA A 199 15.63 -5.60 1.43
N LYS A 200 16.26 -6.41 2.28
CA LYS A 200 15.73 -6.81 3.59
C LYS A 200 16.70 -6.39 4.69
N GLY A 201 16.20 -5.83 5.79
CA GLY A 201 16.92 -5.68 7.06
C GLY A 201 18.34 -5.13 6.93
N ARG A 202 18.49 -3.82 6.67
CA ARG A 202 19.80 -3.17 6.84
C ARG A 202 20.08 -3.05 8.34
N ASN A 203 21.22 -3.57 8.80
CA ASN A 203 21.73 -3.23 10.14
C ASN A 203 22.10 -1.74 10.13
N LEU A 204 21.22 -0.88 10.64
CA LEU A 204 21.59 0.50 10.95
C LEU A 204 22.49 0.45 12.21
N PRO A 205 23.61 1.19 12.24
CA PRO A 205 24.49 1.24 13.40
C PRO A 205 23.85 2.10 14.52
N SER A 206 22.83 1.55 15.18
CA SER A 206 22.27 2.02 16.46
C SER A 206 21.25 1.01 17.01
N ASP A 207 21.18 0.88 18.34
CA ASP A 207 20.49 -0.17 19.14
C ASP A 207 18.94 -0.19 19.07
N ASN A 208 18.32 0.20 17.96
CA ASN A 208 16.87 0.12 17.77
C ASN A 208 16.53 -0.54 16.43
N TYR A 209 16.67 -1.86 16.38
CA TYR A 209 16.37 -2.65 15.19
C TYR A 209 14.85 -2.85 15.02
N VAL A 210 14.27 -2.19 14.01
CA VAL A 210 13.01 -2.63 13.39
C VAL A 210 13.37 -3.09 11.98
N PRO A 211 13.18 -4.38 11.63
CA PRO A 211 13.52 -4.88 10.30
C PRO A 211 12.56 -4.30 9.26
N PHE A 212 13.03 -3.33 8.47
CA PHE A 212 12.28 -2.82 7.32
C PHE A 212 12.56 -3.63 6.06
N ILE A 213 11.54 -3.70 5.20
CA ILE A 213 11.68 -4.17 3.82
C ILE A 213 11.78 -2.95 2.93
N GLN A 214 12.84 -2.88 2.14
CA GLN A 214 12.98 -1.84 1.15
C GLN A 214 12.33 -2.31 -0.15
N THR A 215 11.53 -1.45 -0.76
CA THR A 215 10.88 -1.67 -2.05
C THR A 215 11.06 -0.44 -2.93
N ASP A 216 10.97 -0.63 -4.24
CA ASP A 216 10.90 0.46 -5.22
C ASP A 216 9.46 0.77 -5.65
N VAL A 217 8.47 0.16 -4.99
CA VAL A 217 7.06 0.55 -5.09
C VAL A 217 6.92 2.04 -4.82
N ALA A 218 6.22 2.75 -5.70
CA ALA A 218 5.91 4.16 -5.51
C ALA A 218 4.98 4.34 -4.28
N ILE A 219 5.46 5.07 -3.28
CA ILE A 219 4.73 5.42 -2.05
C ILE A 219 4.16 6.84 -2.20
N ASN A 220 2.89 7.01 -1.83
CA ASN A 220 2.17 8.27 -1.84
C ASN A 220 1.12 8.29 -0.70
N PRO A 221 0.55 9.45 -0.32
CA PRO A 221 -0.49 9.49 0.73
C PRO A 221 -1.65 8.50 0.47
N GLY A 222 -1.96 8.26 -0.80
CA GLY A 222 -3.03 7.38 -1.23
C GLY A 222 -2.81 5.89 -0.99
N ASN A 223 -1.58 5.43 -0.74
CA ASN A 223 -1.29 4.03 -0.39
C ASN A 223 -0.49 3.86 0.92
N SER A 224 -0.09 4.96 1.59
CA SER A 224 0.53 4.93 2.91
C SER A 224 -0.38 4.24 3.92
N GLY A 225 0.13 3.22 4.62
CA GLY A 225 -0.62 2.40 5.57
C GLY A 225 -1.38 1.24 4.92
N GLY A 226 -1.45 1.22 3.58
CA GLY A 226 -2.02 0.11 2.81
C GLY A 226 -1.12 -1.14 2.84
N PRO A 227 -1.66 -2.30 2.45
CA PRO A 227 -0.93 -3.57 2.45
C PRO A 227 0.07 -3.67 1.29
N LEU A 228 1.20 -4.32 1.54
CA LEU A 228 2.17 -4.75 0.55
C LEU A 228 2.08 -6.27 0.37
N PHE A 229 1.60 -6.70 -0.80
CA PHE A 229 1.34 -8.10 -1.16
C PHE A 229 2.50 -8.73 -1.94
N ASN A 230 2.72 -10.02 -1.74
CA ASN A 230 3.44 -10.87 -2.69
C ASN A 230 2.49 -11.36 -3.81
N LEU A 231 3.00 -12.11 -4.79
CA LEU A 231 2.19 -12.64 -5.89
C LEU A 231 1.16 -13.70 -5.46
N ASP A 232 1.34 -14.31 -4.29
CA ASP A 232 0.41 -15.28 -3.70
C ASP A 232 -0.75 -14.60 -2.95
N GLY A 233 -0.72 -13.27 -2.83
CA GLY A 233 -1.76 -12.49 -2.14
C GLY A 233 -1.62 -12.46 -0.63
N GLU A 234 -0.41 -12.70 -0.13
CA GLU A 234 -0.09 -12.61 1.28
C GLU A 234 0.53 -11.25 1.59
N VAL A 235 0.10 -10.65 2.70
CA VAL A 235 0.65 -9.39 3.21
C VAL A 235 1.83 -9.69 4.11
N PHE A 236 2.94 -8.99 3.90
CA PHE A 236 4.14 -9.12 4.73
C PHE A 236 4.57 -7.80 5.38
N SER A 237 4.03 -6.67 4.92
CA SER A 237 4.23 -5.33 5.50
C SER A 237 3.06 -4.43 5.14
N ASN A 238 2.87 -3.35 5.89
CA ASN A 238 2.18 -2.16 5.39
C ASN A 238 3.20 -1.20 4.75
N LEU A 239 2.74 -0.33 3.85
CA LEU A 239 3.51 0.80 3.33
C LEU A 239 3.56 1.96 4.32
#